data_AF-A0A2G9Q4S7-F1
#
_entry.id   AF-A0A2G9Q4S7-F1
#
_cell.length_a   1.000
_cell.length_b   1.000
_cell.length_c   1.000
_cell.angle_alpha   90.00
_cell.angle_beta   90.00
_cell.angle_gamma   90.00
#
_symmetry.space_group_name_H-M   'P 1'
#
loop_
_entity.id
_entity.type
_entity.pdbx_description
1 polymer ?
#
loop_
_entity_poly.entity_id
_entity_poly.type
_entity_poly.pdbx_seq_one_letter_code
_entity_poly.pdbx_strand_id
1 'polypeptide(L)' 'MVEIGTTTGDRDVVDPDPFTSESAQILIGEIMECNRDLENIQKNINDVQQKMKNIIDVLGRV' A
#
# COMPACT_ATOMS: atom_id res chain seq x y z
N MET A 1 -18.43 -8.82 -57.60
CA MET A 1 -18.04 -10.13 -57.03
C MET A 1 -16.53 -10.25 -57.17
N VAL A 2 -15.81 -10.02 -56.08
CA VAL A 2 -14.40 -10.39 -55.89
C VAL A 2 -14.33 -10.80 -54.41
N GLU A 3 -14.15 -12.09 -54.20
CA GLU A 3 -13.90 -12.69 -52.89
C GLU A 3 -12.37 -12.73 -52.73
N ILE A 4 -11.85 -12.15 -51.65
CA ILE A 4 -10.48 -12.38 -51.18
C ILE A 4 -10.57 -12.63 -49.67
N GLY A 5 -10.06 -13.79 -49.27
CA GLY A 5 -10.31 -14.44 -48.00
C GLY A 5 -9.50 -13.92 -46.80
N THR A 6 -10.04 -14.26 -45.63
CA THR A 6 -9.39 -14.60 -44.36
C THR A 6 -8.12 -13.85 -43.93
N THR A 7 -8.26 -13.00 -42.91
CA THR A 7 -7.29 -12.96 -41.82
C THR A 7 -8.01 -13.25 -40.51
N THR A 8 -8.02 -14.53 -40.13
CA THR A 8 -8.05 -14.92 -38.72
C THR A 8 -6.87 -14.25 -38.04
N GLY A 9 -7.18 -13.37 -37.11
CA GLY A 9 -6.23 -12.79 -36.16
C GLY A 9 -7.11 -12.19 -35.08
N ASP A 10 -7.75 -13.01 -34.26
CA ASP A 10 -7.06 -13.65 -33.14
C ASP A 10 -5.96 -12.75 -32.57
N ARG A 11 -6.39 -11.53 -32.26
CA ARG A 11 -5.73 -10.65 -31.34
C ARG A 11 -6.77 -10.33 -30.29
N ASP A 12 -7.10 -11.37 -29.53
CA ASP A 12 -7.34 -11.19 -28.12
C ASP A 12 -6.04 -10.62 -27.55
N VAL A 13 -5.81 -9.32 -27.77
CA VAL A 13 -4.79 -8.58 -27.06
C VAL A 13 -5.36 -8.45 -25.66
N VAL A 14 -5.24 -9.56 -24.90
CA VAL A 14 -5.12 -9.48 -23.47
C VAL A 14 -3.89 -8.61 -23.27
N ASP A 15 -4.14 -7.33 -23.06
CA ASP A 15 -3.14 -6.44 -22.49
C ASP A 15 -2.71 -7.15 -21.21
N PRO A 16 -1.47 -7.68 -21.12
CA PRO A 16 -1.08 -8.43 -19.96
C PRO A 16 -1.28 -7.52 -18.76
N ASP A 17 -2.08 -7.99 -17.78
CA ASP A 17 -2.29 -7.23 -16.55
C ASP A 17 -0.91 -6.77 -16.06
N PRO A 18 -0.66 -5.45 -15.96
CA PRO A 18 0.65 -4.92 -15.63
C PRO A 18 1.17 -5.47 -14.29
N PHE A 19 0.28 -6.07 -13.49
CA PHE A 19 0.63 -6.83 -12.32
C PHE A 19 0.55 -8.33 -12.58
N THR A 20 1.72 -8.95 -12.77
CA THR A 20 1.84 -10.40 -12.59
C THR A 20 1.47 -10.77 -11.16
N SER A 21 0.98 -11.99 -10.95
CA SER A 21 0.66 -12.50 -9.60
C SER A 21 1.84 -12.43 -8.62
N GLU A 22 3.07 -12.44 -9.12
CA GLU A 22 4.31 -12.25 -8.34
C GLU A 22 4.48 -10.80 -7.89
N SER A 23 4.34 -9.83 -8.80
CA SER A 23 4.44 -8.40 -8.45
C SER A 23 3.37 -7.97 -7.45
N ALA A 24 2.15 -8.53 -7.54
CA ALA A 24 1.08 -8.30 -6.58
C ALA A 24 1.42 -8.85 -5.18
N GLN A 25 2.05 -10.03 -5.09
CA GLN A 25 2.47 -10.62 -3.80
C GLN A 25 3.57 -9.81 -3.13
N ILE A 26 4.55 -9.31 -3.90
CA ILE A 26 5.61 -8.44 -3.38
C ILE A 26 5.00 -7.15 -2.82
N LEU A 27 4.11 -6.50 -3.58
CA LEU A 27 3.45 -5.27 -3.15
C LEU A 27 2.61 -5.49 -1.87
N ILE A 28 1.90 -6.61 -1.77
CA ILE A 28 1.17 -6.97 -0.53
C ILE A 28 2.14 -7.12 0.65
N GLY A 29 3.30 -7.74 0.44
CA GLY A 29 4.37 -7.83 1.43
C GLY A 29 4.84 -6.47 1.94
N GLU A 30 5.18 -5.56 1.02
CA GLU A 30 5.63 -4.20 1.32
C GLU A 30 4.57 -3.39 2.07
N ILE A 31 3.30 -3.51 1.68
CA ILE A 31 2.18 -2.85 2.37
C ILE A 31 2.04 -3.38 3.81
N MET A 32 2.17 -4.69 4.01
CA MET A 32 2.12 -5.27 5.36
C MET A 32 3.27 -4.81 6.26
N GLU A 33 4.47 -4.67 5.71
CA GLU A 33 5.62 -4.12 6.43
C GLU A 33 5.40 -2.64 6.78
N CYS A 34 4.97 -1.83 5.81
CA CYS A 34 4.62 -0.43 6.03
C CYS A 34 3.56 -0.27 7.14
N ASN A 35 2.54 -1.12 7.16
CA ASN A 35 1.51 -1.08 8.21
C ASN A 35 2.10 -1.34 9.61
N ARG A 36 3.06 -2.25 9.74
CA ARG A 36 3.75 -2.52 11.01
C ARG A 36 4.56 -1.31 11.47
N ASP A 37 5.25 -0.65 10.54
CA ASP A 37 6.00 0.57 10.85
C ASP A 37 5.09 1.72 11.28
N LEU A 38 3.94 1.87 10.61
CA LEU A 38 2.91 2.85 10.97
C LEU A 38 2.36 2.60 12.38
N GLU A 39 2.10 1.35 12.76
CA GLU A 39 1.69 1.00 14.13
C GLU A 39 2.74 1.39 15.18
N ASN A 40 4.03 1.20 14.88
CA ASN A 40 5.12 1.59 15.77
C ASN A 40 5.23 3.11 15.91
N ILE A 41 5.10 3.85 14.81
CA ILE A 41 5.06 5.31 14.82
C ILE A 41 3.89 5.80 15.67
N GLN A 42 2.71 5.19 15.52
CA GLN A 42 1.52 5.55 16.31
C GLN A 42 1.76 5.34 17.81
N LYS A 43 2.36 4.20 18.21
CA LYS A 43 2.74 3.94 19.61
C LYS A 43 3.70 4.99 20.15
N ASN A 44 4.72 5.37 19.37
CA ASN A 44 5.69 6.38 19.77
C ASN A 44 5.05 7.76 19.94
N ILE A 45 4.14 8.15 19.04
CA ILE A 45 3.38 9.40 19.17
C ILE A 45 2.55 9.39 20.46
N ASN A 46 1.87 8.28 20.75
CA ASN A 46 1.07 8.15 21.97
C ASN A 46 1.94 8.26 23.24
N ASP A 47 3.13 7.66 23.26
CA ASP A 47 4.08 7.79 24.38
C ASP A 47 4.53 9.23 24.58
N VAL A 48 4.90 9.94 23.50
CA VAL A 48 5.28 11.36 23.57
C VAL A 48 4.11 12.22 24.07
N GLN A 49 2.89 11.98 23.58
CA GLN A 49 1.70 12.69 24.04
C GLN A 49 1.45 12.49 25.54
N GLN A 50 1.64 11.28 26.07
CA GLN A 50 1.51 11.02 27.51
C GLN A 50 2.58 11.73 28.33
N LYS A 51 3.84 11.71 27.86
CA LYS A 51 4.93 12.46 28.51
C LYS A 51 4.63 13.96 28.55
N MET A 52 4.11 14.53 27.47
CA MET A 52 3.71 15.94 27.43
C MET A 52 2.59 16.26 28.42
N LYS A 53 1.56 15.39 28.52
CA LYS A 53 0.50 15.56 29.53
C LYS A 53 1.05 15.56 30.95
N ASN A 54 1.97 14.66 31.26
CA ASN A 54 2.61 14.60 32.57
C ASN A 54 3.43 15.86 32.88
N ILE A 55 4.15 16.40 31.89
CA ILE A 55 4.90 17.67 32.05
C ILE A 55 3.94 18.82 32.35
N ILE A 56 2.84 18.94 31.61
CA ILE A 56 1.83 19.98 31.82
C ILE A 56 1.19 19.85 33.22
N ASP A 57 0.85 18.64 33.64
CA ASP A 57 0.29 18.37 34.98
C ASP A 57 1.25 18.79 36.10
N VAL A 58 2.54 18.48 35.98
CA VAL A 58 3.55 18.90 36.97
C VAL A 58 3.68 20.42 37.01
N LEU A 59 3.75 21.08 35.85
CA LEU A 59 3.88 22.54 35.78
C LEU A 59 2.65 23.28 36.33
N GLY A 60 1.44 22.73 36.15
CA GLY A 60 0.20 23.33 36.67
C GLY A 60 0.02 23.20 38.19
N ARG A 61 0.85 22.39 38.86
CA ARG A 61 0.84 22.23 40.33
C ARG A 61 1.76 23.22 41.06
N VAL A 62 2.61 23.94 40.33
CA VAL A 62 3.52 24.98 40.85
C VAL A 62 2.83 26.34 40.77
#